data_AF-A0A7C6A5M8-F1
#
_entry.id   AF-A0A7C6A5M8-F1
#
_cell.length_a   1.000
_cell.length_b   1.000
_cell.length_c   1.000
_cell.angle_alpha   90.00
_cell.angle_beta   90.00
_cell.angle_gamma   90.00
#
_symmetry.space_group_name_H-M   'P 1'
#
loop_
_entity.id
_entity.type
_entity.pdbx_description
1 polymer ?
#
loop_
_entity_poly.entity_id
_entity_poly.type
_entity_poly.pdbx_seq_one_letter_code
_entity_poly.pdbx_strand_id
1 'polypeptide(L)'
;MPGSAPTSARRRPLIALNSVDLPTFGRPTMTTEGSRCPMVCAPSNLQCTKRTPMSEYACYYPIFLDLRNKPVLVVGAGKVALRKTRGLLEAQARVKVVAPRWEPAFQSLPVCLLPRKFRASDLKGASLAFAATDDRRVNHRVAVEARRRGIPVNVADARQECDFLVPARLRSGGVQIAVSTGGRSPRLAAALRRELEQALARLPHQK
;
A
#
# COMPACT_ATOMS: atom_id res chain seq x y z
N MET A 1 -38.51 56.49 -8.56
CA MET A 1 -37.33 56.40 -9.44
C MET A 1 -37.46 55.14 -10.29
N PRO A 2 -37.58 55.28 -11.62
CA PRO A 2 -37.78 54.17 -12.57
C PRO A 2 -36.43 53.63 -13.08
N GLY A 3 -36.42 52.49 -13.77
CA GLY A 3 -35.31 52.17 -14.69
C GLY A 3 -34.95 50.69 -14.82
N SER A 4 -35.56 50.06 -15.80
CA SER A 4 -35.21 48.79 -16.45
C SER A 4 -33.76 48.67 -16.95
N ALA A 5 -33.30 47.42 -17.11
CA ALA A 5 -31.99 46.97 -17.60
C ALA A 5 -31.57 47.53 -18.98
N PRO A 6 -30.28 47.37 -19.36
CA PRO A 6 -30.00 46.61 -20.58
C PRO A 6 -28.75 45.70 -20.54
N THR A 7 -28.92 44.51 -21.11
CA THR A 7 -28.14 43.91 -22.22
C THR A 7 -26.69 44.37 -22.44
N SER A 8 -25.72 43.47 -22.30
CA SER A 8 -24.74 43.24 -23.38
C SER A 8 -24.07 41.86 -23.23
N ALA A 9 -24.26 41.03 -24.25
CA ALA A 9 -23.44 39.86 -24.51
C ALA A 9 -22.04 40.31 -24.96
N ARG A 10 -20.97 39.67 -24.46
CA ARG A 10 -19.74 39.49 -25.23
C ARG A 10 -19.18 38.09 -25.04
N ARG A 11 -18.86 37.50 -26.19
CA ARG A 11 -18.33 36.16 -26.41
C ARG A 11 -16.87 36.05 -25.94
N ARG A 12 -16.47 34.79 -25.72
CA ARG A 12 -15.15 34.18 -25.48
C ARG A 12 -13.94 34.86 -26.16
N PRO A 13 -12.74 34.51 -25.69
CA PRO A 13 -11.94 33.59 -26.51
C PRO A 13 -11.56 32.30 -25.78
N LEU A 14 -11.76 31.20 -26.49
CA LEU A 14 -11.04 29.95 -26.30
C LEU A 14 -9.56 30.26 -26.51
N ILE A 15 -8.71 29.98 -25.53
CA ILE A 15 -7.28 29.84 -25.78
C ILE A 15 -7.00 28.35 -25.80
N ALA A 16 -6.62 27.91 -26.99
CA ALA A 16 -6.13 26.59 -27.33
C ALA A 16 -4.89 26.27 -26.49
N LEU A 17 -4.89 25.12 -25.83
CA LEU A 17 -3.64 24.47 -25.46
C LEU A 17 -3.18 23.67 -26.67
N ASN A 18 -2.18 24.22 -27.34
CA ASN A 18 -1.45 23.55 -28.40
C ASN A 18 -0.83 22.25 -27.87
N SER A 19 -1.10 21.19 -28.64
CA SER A 19 -0.24 20.05 -28.95
C SER A 19 1.15 20.04 -28.29
N VAL A 20 1.37 19.05 -27.42
CA VAL A 20 2.71 18.51 -27.19
C VAL A 20 2.60 16.99 -27.26
N ASP A 21 3.43 16.42 -28.13
CA ASP A 21 3.40 15.06 -28.64
C ASP A 21 3.47 13.98 -27.56
N LEU A 22 2.45 13.12 -27.52
CA LEU A 22 2.49 11.85 -26.81
C LEU A 22 3.20 10.82 -27.71
N PRO A 23 4.29 10.17 -27.28
CA PRO A 23 4.86 9.06 -28.04
C PRO A 23 3.83 7.93 -28.13
N THR A 24 3.54 7.57 -29.37
CA THR A 24 2.66 6.49 -29.81
C THR A 24 3.03 5.18 -29.11
N PHE A 25 2.29 4.80 -28.06
CA PHE A 25 2.21 3.40 -27.68
C PHE A 25 1.57 2.67 -28.86
N GLY A 26 2.35 1.82 -29.52
CA GLY A 26 1.90 1.01 -30.65
C GLY A 26 0.56 0.34 -30.35
N ARG A 27 -0.39 0.47 -31.28
CA ARG A 27 -1.67 -0.22 -31.21
C ARG A 27 -1.40 -1.73 -31.13
N PRO A 28 -1.92 -2.46 -30.14
CA PRO A 28 -1.97 -3.91 -30.25
C PRO A 28 -2.94 -4.25 -31.38
N THR A 29 -2.43 -4.86 -32.45
CA THR A 29 -3.24 -5.49 -33.50
C THR A 29 -4.00 -6.66 -32.86
N MET A 30 -5.26 -6.43 -32.51
CA MET A 30 -6.17 -7.48 -32.08
C MET A 30 -6.59 -8.27 -33.32
N THR A 31 -5.98 -9.43 -33.54
CA THR A 31 -6.51 -10.44 -34.46
C THR A 31 -7.74 -11.06 -33.80
N THR A 32 -8.93 -10.60 -34.18
CA THR A 32 -10.20 -11.19 -33.76
C THR A 32 -10.45 -12.48 -34.53
N GLU A 33 -10.13 -13.63 -33.92
CA GLU A 33 -10.90 -14.86 -34.12
C GLU A 33 -11.73 -15.10 -32.86
N GLY A 34 -12.80 -14.31 -32.73
CA GLY A 34 -13.83 -14.51 -31.74
C GLY A 34 -15.06 -15.10 -32.41
N SER A 35 -15.30 -16.39 -32.21
CA SER A 35 -16.57 -17.05 -32.49
C SER A 35 -17.69 -16.24 -31.83
N ARG A 36 -18.66 -15.78 -32.64
CA ARG A 36 -19.78 -14.94 -32.18
C ARG A 36 -20.58 -15.67 -31.11
N CYS A 37 -20.51 -15.19 -29.87
CA CYS A 37 -21.48 -15.53 -28.83
C CYS A 37 -22.68 -14.58 -29.00
N PRO A 38 -23.89 -15.06 -29.32
CA PRO A 38 -25.07 -14.21 -29.33
C PRO A 38 -25.57 -14.12 -27.89
N MET A 39 -25.23 -13.07 -27.16
CA MET A 39 -25.92 -12.77 -25.91
C MET A 39 -26.47 -11.36 -25.92
N VAL A 40 -27.78 -11.32 -26.13
CA VAL A 40 -28.67 -10.21 -25.75
C VAL A 40 -28.64 -10.13 -24.22
N CYS A 41 -28.14 -9.04 -23.67
CA CYS A 41 -28.14 -8.79 -22.23
C CYS A 41 -29.51 -8.21 -21.81
N ALA A 42 -30.30 -8.99 -21.08
CA ALA A 42 -31.41 -8.48 -20.28
C ALA A 42 -30.94 -8.23 -18.83
N PRO A 43 -31.38 -7.14 -18.15
CA PRO A 43 -30.87 -6.75 -16.84
C PRO A 43 -31.69 -7.40 -15.72
N SER A 44 -31.40 -8.65 -15.37
CA SER A 44 -31.78 -9.22 -14.08
C SER A 44 -30.97 -10.48 -13.83
N ASN A 45 -30.23 -10.51 -12.71
CA ASN A 45 -29.33 -11.58 -12.25
C ASN A 45 -27.87 -11.44 -12.70
N LEU A 46 -27.12 -10.57 -12.00
CA LEU A 46 -25.67 -10.71 -11.90
C LEU A 46 -25.34 -11.97 -11.06
N GLN A 47 -25.34 -13.13 -11.71
CA GLN A 47 -24.62 -14.29 -11.22
C GLN A 47 -23.33 -14.42 -12.03
N CYS A 48 -22.27 -13.79 -11.53
CA CYS A 48 -20.92 -14.02 -12.03
C CYS A 48 -20.43 -15.40 -11.53
N THR A 49 -20.95 -16.47 -12.15
CA THR A 49 -20.63 -17.86 -11.80
C THR A 49 -19.69 -18.47 -12.83
N LYS A 50 -18.46 -17.95 -12.91
CA LYS A 50 -17.31 -18.70 -13.43
C LYS A 50 -16.07 -18.32 -12.61
N ARG A 51 -15.96 -18.85 -11.39
CA ARG A 51 -14.69 -18.82 -10.65
C ARG A 51 -13.82 -19.94 -11.22
N THR A 52 -12.92 -19.59 -12.14
CA THR A 52 -11.78 -20.43 -12.53
C THR A 52 -11.05 -20.87 -11.25
N PRO A 53 -10.53 -22.11 -11.15
CA PRO A 53 -9.75 -22.52 -10.00
C PRO A 53 -8.62 -21.50 -9.77
N MET A 54 -8.65 -20.84 -8.61
CA MET A 54 -7.61 -19.90 -8.21
C MET A 54 -6.28 -20.64 -8.30
N SER A 55 -5.34 -20.12 -9.09
CA SER A 55 -3.99 -20.63 -9.13
C SER A 55 -3.44 -20.76 -7.70
N GLU A 56 -2.57 -21.74 -7.46
CA GLU A 56 -1.83 -21.95 -6.19
C GLU A 56 -0.96 -20.72 -5.77
N TYR A 57 -0.96 -19.69 -6.61
CA TYR A 57 -0.40 -18.37 -6.37
C TYR A 57 -1.49 -17.45 -5.79
N ALA A 58 -1.43 -17.19 -4.48
CA ALA A 58 -2.14 -16.06 -3.90
C ALA A 58 -1.61 -14.76 -4.57
N CYS A 59 -2.42 -14.18 -5.45
CA CYS A 59 -2.06 -12.97 -6.17
C CYS A 59 -2.37 -11.76 -5.28
N TYR A 60 -1.33 -11.11 -4.76
CA TYR A 60 -1.48 -9.83 -4.07
C TYR A 60 -1.54 -8.71 -5.10
N TYR A 61 -2.42 -7.73 -4.90
CA TYR A 61 -2.43 -6.52 -5.71
C TYR A 61 -1.34 -5.55 -5.21
N PRO A 62 -0.30 -5.25 -6.03
CA PRO A 62 0.79 -4.40 -5.60
C PRO A 62 0.34 -2.94 -5.58
N ILE A 63 0.50 -2.28 -4.43
CA ILE A 63 0.24 -0.85 -4.26
C ILE A 63 1.39 -0.19 -3.52
N PHE A 64 1.64 1.07 -3.85
CA PHE A 64 2.46 1.96 -3.03
C PHE A 64 1.53 2.86 -2.22
N LEU A 65 1.66 2.82 -0.89
CA LEU A 65 0.86 3.60 0.03
C LEU A 65 1.61 4.86 0.45
N ASP A 66 0.98 6.02 0.29
CA ASP A 66 1.49 7.27 0.85
C ASP A 66 1.18 7.35 2.35
N LEU A 67 2.22 7.19 3.17
CA LEU A 67 2.14 7.24 4.63
C LEU A 67 2.59 8.57 5.21
N ARG A 68 2.87 9.59 4.39
CA ARG A 68 3.32 10.89 4.87
C ARG A 68 2.32 11.46 5.86
N ASN A 69 2.80 11.71 7.08
CA ASN A 69 2.00 12.20 8.19
C ASN A 69 0.79 11.32 8.57
N LYS A 70 0.73 10.06 8.11
CA LYS A 70 -0.36 9.14 8.47
C LYS A 70 -0.06 8.46 9.82
N PRO A 71 -1.03 8.40 10.74
CA PRO A 71 -0.86 7.70 12.01
C PRO A 71 -0.75 6.19 11.79
N VAL A 72 0.31 5.58 12.30
CA VAL A 72 0.51 4.12 12.23
C VAL A 72 0.77 3.57 13.62
N LEU A 73 0.05 2.51 13.98
CA LEU A 73 0.24 1.81 15.25
C LEU A 73 1.19 0.63 15.06
N VAL A 74 2.18 0.50 15.94
CA VAL A 74 3.03 -0.68 16.08
C VAL A 74 2.86 -1.23 17.49
N VAL A 75 2.44 -2.49 17.61
CA VAL A 75 2.30 -3.19 18.88
C VAL A 75 3.45 -4.17 19.03
N GLY A 76 4.23 -3.99 20.09
CA GLY A 76 5.53 -4.65 20.27
C GLY A 76 6.70 -3.74 19.91
N ALA A 77 7.84 -4.00 20.54
CA ALA A 77 9.05 -3.18 20.39
C ALA A 77 10.34 -4.03 20.46
N GLY A 78 10.28 -5.27 19.97
CA GLY A 78 11.45 -6.11 19.72
C GLY A 78 12.10 -5.82 18.36
N LYS A 79 13.07 -6.65 17.97
CA LYS A 79 13.81 -6.52 16.70
C LYS A 79 12.91 -6.48 15.45
N VAL A 80 11.85 -7.28 15.41
CA VAL A 80 10.90 -7.30 14.28
C VAL A 80 10.12 -5.99 14.17
N ALA A 81 9.64 -5.47 15.31
CA ALA A 81 8.95 -4.18 15.38
C ALA A 81 9.89 -3.02 15.00
N LEU A 82 11.15 -3.07 15.46
CA LEU A 82 12.16 -2.05 15.14
C LEU A 82 12.40 -1.95 13.63
N ARG A 83 12.60 -3.09 12.96
CA ARG A 83 12.79 -3.14 11.50
C ARG A 83 11.59 -2.54 10.74
N LYS A 84 10.36 -2.89 11.16
CA LYS A 84 9.14 -2.34 10.55
C LYS A 84 9.02 -0.84 10.80
N THR A 85 9.30 -0.39 12.03
CA THR A 85 9.25 1.02 12.43
C THR A 85 10.18 1.88 11.59
N ARG A 86 11.43 1.44 11.35
CA ARG A 86 12.38 2.17 10.48
C ARG A 86 11.82 2.40 9.07
N GLY A 87 11.28 1.35 8.45
CA GLY A 87 10.66 1.47 7.13
C GLY A 87 9.41 2.36 7.09
N LEU A 88 8.68 2.47 8.21
CA LEU A 88 7.55 3.40 8.33
C LEU A 88 8.00 4.85 8.47
N LEU A 89 9.09 5.08 9.22
CA LEU A 89 9.71 6.39 9.37
C LEU A 89 10.33 6.89 8.05
N GLU A 90 10.95 6.01 7.26
CA GLU A 90 11.41 6.30 5.90
C GLU A 90 10.24 6.76 4.99
N ALA A 91 9.04 6.22 5.21
CA ALA A 91 7.81 6.62 4.54
C ALA A 91 7.10 7.83 5.22
N GLN A 92 7.77 8.48 6.18
CA GLN A 92 7.31 9.67 6.90
C GLN A 92 5.99 9.46 7.67
N ALA A 93 5.73 8.23 8.14
CA ALA A 93 4.58 7.94 8.98
C ALA A 93 4.72 8.51 10.40
N ARG A 94 3.60 8.90 11.02
CA ARG A 94 3.55 9.23 12.45
C ARG A 94 3.37 7.94 13.25
N VAL A 95 4.48 7.36 13.69
CA VAL A 95 4.47 6.05 14.35
C VAL A 95 4.25 6.18 15.86
N LYS A 96 3.28 5.40 16.35
CA LYS A 96 3.06 5.15 17.78
C LYS A 96 3.39 3.70 18.08
N VAL A 97 4.24 3.46 19.07
CA VAL A 97 4.67 2.12 19.49
C VAL A 97 4.12 1.84 20.89
N VAL A 98 3.41 0.72 21.04
CA VAL A 98 2.87 0.27 22.33
C VAL A 98 3.54 -1.02 22.74
N ALA A 99 4.33 -0.99 23.81
CA ALA A 99 4.97 -2.17 24.37
C ALA A 99 5.35 -1.94 25.84
N PRO A 100 5.34 -2.96 26.71
CA PRO A 100 5.81 -2.83 28.09
C PRO A 100 7.31 -2.53 28.22
N ARG A 101 8.10 -3.00 27.24
CA ARG A 101 9.56 -2.84 27.13
C ARG A 101 9.93 -2.69 25.65
N TRP A 102 11.06 -2.08 25.36
CA TRP A 102 11.55 -1.87 23.99
C TRP A 102 13.06 -2.07 23.88
N GLU A 103 13.50 -2.43 22.67
CA GLU A 103 14.91 -2.40 22.31
C GLU A 103 15.50 -0.99 22.50
N PRO A 104 16.75 -0.84 23.01
CA PRO A 104 17.37 0.47 23.22
C PRO A 104 17.37 1.36 21.98
N ALA A 105 17.48 0.74 20.79
CA ALA A 105 17.46 1.43 19.50
C ALA A 105 16.15 2.19 19.20
N PHE A 106 15.07 2.00 19.97
CA PHE A 106 13.86 2.83 19.87
C PHE A 106 14.04 4.22 20.47
N GLN A 107 14.98 4.43 21.40
CA GLN A 107 15.18 5.71 22.07
C GLN A 107 15.66 6.80 21.12
N SER A 108 16.37 6.44 20.05
CA SER A 108 16.85 7.38 19.03
C SER A 108 15.85 7.61 17.90
N LEU A 109 14.70 6.93 17.89
CA LEU A 109 13.71 7.06 16.82
C LEU A 109 12.68 8.13 17.15
N PRO A 110 12.26 8.96 16.17
CA PRO A 110 11.22 9.98 16.35
C PRO A 110 9.83 9.33 16.37
N VAL A 111 9.52 8.57 17.42
CA VAL A 111 8.25 7.85 17.59
C VAL A 111 7.62 8.12 18.95
N CYS A 112 6.30 7.98 19.04
CA CYS A 112 5.60 8.03 20.33
C CYS A 112 5.66 6.65 20.99
N LEU A 113 6.47 6.50 22.04
CA LEU A 113 6.59 5.26 22.82
C LEU A 113 5.61 5.25 24.00
N LEU A 114 4.81 4.19 24.12
CA LEU A 114 3.86 3.99 25.23
C LEU A 114 4.27 2.73 26.03
N PRO A 115 4.85 2.90 27.25
CA PRO A 115 5.41 1.81 28.05
C PRO A 115 4.31 0.99 28.75
N ARG A 116 3.47 0.32 27.98
CA ARG A 116 2.35 -0.49 28.50
C ARG A 116 1.89 -1.55 27.50
N LYS A 117 1.00 -2.43 27.97
CA LYS A 117 0.29 -3.39 27.11
C LYS A 117 -0.70 -2.69 26.17
N PHE A 118 -0.98 -3.35 25.05
CA PHE A 118 -1.95 -2.94 24.04
C PHE A 118 -3.38 -2.82 24.61
N ARG A 119 -4.09 -1.78 24.16
CA ARG A 119 -5.52 -1.56 24.38
C ARG A 119 -6.18 -1.33 23.03
N ALA A 120 -7.41 -1.82 22.83
CA ALA A 120 -8.13 -1.66 21.57
C ALA A 120 -8.33 -0.18 21.17
N SER A 121 -8.37 0.74 22.15
CA SER A 121 -8.41 2.19 21.93
C SER A 121 -7.18 2.75 21.21
N ASP A 122 -6.04 2.04 21.23
CA ASP A 122 -4.79 2.48 20.59
C ASP A 122 -4.90 2.50 19.07
N LEU A 123 -5.83 1.72 18.51
CA LEU A 123 -6.14 1.69 17.08
C LEU A 123 -6.95 2.91 16.62
N LYS A 124 -7.49 3.72 17.54
CA LYS A 124 -8.33 4.86 17.18
C LYS A 124 -7.55 5.83 16.29
N GLY A 125 -8.07 6.05 15.08
CA GLY A 125 -7.51 6.96 14.10
C GLY A 125 -6.26 6.44 13.38
N ALA A 126 -5.79 5.22 13.63
CA ALA A 126 -4.66 4.65 12.90
C ALA A 126 -5.06 4.32 11.44
N SER A 127 -4.17 4.63 10.50
CA SER A 127 -4.35 4.26 9.09
C SER A 127 -3.87 2.85 8.80
N LEU A 128 -2.81 2.39 9.48
CA LEU A 128 -2.29 1.02 9.43
C LEU A 128 -1.93 0.55 10.84
N ALA A 129 -1.92 -0.78 11.03
CA ALA A 129 -1.45 -1.42 12.25
C ALA A 129 -0.43 -2.53 11.99
N PHE A 130 0.54 -2.67 12.89
CA PHE A 130 1.50 -3.78 12.91
C PHE A 130 1.46 -4.46 14.27
N ALA A 131 1.34 -5.79 14.28
CA ALA A 131 1.46 -6.60 15.48
C ALA A 131 2.74 -7.42 15.40
N ALA A 132 3.70 -7.13 16.28
CA ALA A 132 5.03 -7.74 16.27
C ALA A 132 5.53 -7.95 17.71
N THR A 133 4.68 -8.58 18.54
CA THR A 133 5.05 -9.04 19.89
C THR A 133 5.40 -10.53 19.87
N ASP A 134 6.07 -11.01 20.92
CA ASP A 134 6.29 -12.45 21.15
C ASP A 134 5.03 -13.14 21.71
N ASP A 135 4.00 -12.38 22.10
CA ASP A 135 2.73 -12.91 22.58
C ASP A 135 1.73 -13.08 21.41
N ARG A 136 1.57 -14.34 20.99
CA ARG A 136 0.65 -14.71 19.92
C ARG A 136 -0.80 -14.28 20.17
N ARG A 137 -1.26 -14.28 21.42
CA ARG A 137 -2.63 -13.87 21.80
C ARG A 137 -2.80 -12.36 21.64
N VAL A 138 -1.78 -11.57 22.02
CA VAL A 138 -1.77 -10.12 21.78
C VAL A 138 -1.80 -9.84 20.28
N ASN A 139 -0.96 -10.52 19.49
CA ASN A 139 -0.92 -10.35 18.04
C ASN A 139 -2.27 -10.65 17.38
N HIS A 140 -2.92 -11.75 17.78
CA HIS A 140 -4.25 -12.11 17.31
C HIS A 140 -5.30 -11.04 17.67
N ARG A 141 -5.28 -10.58 18.92
CA ARG A 141 -6.20 -9.55 19.40
C ARG A 141 -6.05 -8.25 18.62
N VAL A 142 -4.82 -7.81 18.32
CA VAL A 142 -4.58 -6.64 17.47
C VAL A 142 -5.20 -6.83 16.10
N ALA A 143 -5.04 -8.01 15.48
CA ALA A 143 -5.60 -8.30 14.17
C ALA A 143 -7.12 -8.23 14.14
N VAL A 144 -7.79 -8.88 15.10
CA VAL A 144 -9.25 -8.85 15.23
C VAL A 144 -9.77 -7.42 15.44
N GLU A 145 -9.17 -6.68 16.36
CA GLU A 145 -9.60 -5.32 16.68
C GLU A 145 -9.32 -4.32 15.53
N ALA A 146 -8.23 -4.49 14.79
CA ALA A 146 -7.92 -3.66 13.62
C ALA A 146 -8.93 -3.90 12.49
N ARG A 147 -9.22 -5.16 12.18
CA ARG A 147 -10.20 -5.53 11.15
C ARG A 147 -11.61 -5.05 11.46
N ARG A 148 -12.04 -5.15 12.73
CA ARG A 148 -13.31 -4.59 13.20
C ARG A 148 -13.46 -3.09 12.94
N ARG A 149 -12.34 -2.37 12.79
CA ARG A 149 -12.29 -0.92 12.53
C ARG A 149 -11.96 -0.58 11.08
N GLY A 150 -11.83 -1.57 10.20
CA GLY A 150 -11.39 -1.36 8.81
C GLY A 150 -9.94 -0.88 8.69
N ILE A 151 -9.10 -1.15 9.68
CA ILE A 151 -7.69 -0.75 9.68
C ILE A 151 -6.86 -1.94 9.16
N PRO A 152 -6.16 -1.81 8.02
CA PRO A 152 -5.28 -2.85 7.51
C PRO A 152 -4.20 -3.22 8.55
N VAL A 153 -4.08 -4.51 8.83
CA VAL A 153 -3.12 -5.03 9.81
C VAL A 153 -2.10 -5.98 9.19
N ASN A 154 -0.85 -5.89 9.66
CA ASN A 154 0.18 -6.87 9.37
C ASN A 154 0.67 -7.51 10.69
N VAL A 155 0.55 -8.83 10.77
CA VAL A 155 0.94 -9.62 11.94
C VAL A 155 2.24 -10.35 11.64
N ALA A 156 3.24 -10.19 12.51
CA ALA A 156 4.49 -10.93 12.41
C ALA A 156 4.23 -12.44 12.51
N ASP A 157 4.88 -13.18 11.61
CA ASP A 157 4.89 -14.65 11.57
C ASP A 157 3.51 -15.33 11.47
N ALA A 158 2.45 -14.58 11.15
CA ALA A 158 1.09 -15.09 10.96
C ALA A 158 0.48 -14.52 9.67
N ARG A 159 0.87 -15.09 8.52
CA ARG A 159 0.46 -14.62 7.20
C ARG A 159 -1.07 -14.61 7.01
N GLN A 160 -1.77 -15.60 7.56
CA GLN A 160 -3.24 -15.72 7.46
C GLN A 160 -3.98 -14.59 8.21
N GLU A 161 -3.30 -13.89 9.11
CA GLU A 161 -3.84 -12.74 9.84
C GLU A 161 -3.39 -11.38 9.28
N CYS A 162 -2.65 -11.37 8.18
CA CYS A 162 -2.25 -10.14 7.52
C CYS A 162 -3.27 -9.75 6.45
N ASP A 163 -3.63 -8.47 6.41
CA ASP A 163 -4.39 -7.88 5.30
C ASP A 163 -3.44 -7.41 4.18
N PHE A 164 -2.16 -7.19 4.49
CA PHE A 164 -1.12 -6.81 3.53
C PHE A 164 0.23 -7.43 3.88
N LEU A 165 1.11 -7.54 2.86
CA LEU A 165 2.49 -7.95 3.03
C LEU A 165 3.44 -6.76 3.05
N VAL A 166 4.54 -6.90 3.80
CA VAL A 166 5.68 -5.99 3.74
C VAL A 166 6.74 -6.63 2.84
N PRO A 167 6.89 -6.20 1.58
CA PRO A 167 7.85 -6.78 0.66
C PRO A 167 9.29 -6.41 1.03
N ALA A 168 10.25 -7.10 0.42
CA ALA A 168 11.61 -6.58 0.33
C ALA A 168 11.57 -5.31 -0.52
N ARG A 169 12.27 -4.25 -0.11
CA ARG A 169 12.24 -2.95 -0.79
C ARG A 169 13.64 -2.41 -0.96
N LEU A 170 13.85 -1.71 -2.07
CA LEU A 170 15.01 -0.86 -2.28
C LEU A 170 14.57 0.47 -2.90
N ARG A 171 15.38 1.50 -2.66
CA ARG A 171 15.18 2.84 -3.21
C ARG A 171 16.53 3.36 -3.70
N SER A 172 16.54 3.90 -4.92
CA SER A 172 17.70 4.59 -5.48
C SER A 172 17.19 5.85 -6.18
N GLY A 173 17.55 7.03 -5.66
CA GLY A 173 17.00 8.30 -6.13
C GLY A 173 15.47 8.35 -6.11
N GLY A 174 14.87 8.61 -7.28
CA GLY A 174 13.43 8.63 -7.51
C GLY A 174 12.77 7.26 -7.76
N VAL A 175 13.55 6.18 -7.84
CA VAL A 175 13.03 4.84 -8.12
C VAL A 175 12.83 4.06 -6.84
N GLN A 176 11.64 3.46 -6.68
CA GLN A 176 11.32 2.52 -5.62
C GLN A 176 10.91 1.17 -6.21
N ILE A 177 11.51 0.10 -5.71
CA ILE A 177 11.19 -1.27 -6.12
C ILE A 177 10.76 -2.08 -4.91
N ALA A 178 9.66 -2.82 -5.06
CA ALA A 178 9.15 -3.77 -4.09
C ALA A 178 9.17 -5.19 -4.67
N VAL A 179 9.81 -6.11 -3.98
CA VAL A 179 9.92 -7.52 -4.37
C VAL A 179 9.15 -8.38 -3.38
N SER A 180 8.16 -9.12 -3.89
CA SER A 180 7.34 -10.03 -3.11
C SER A 180 7.33 -11.41 -3.75
N THR A 181 7.53 -12.45 -2.93
CA THR A 181 7.31 -13.86 -3.32
C THR A 181 5.94 -14.36 -2.84
N GLY A 182 5.04 -13.44 -2.49
CA GLY A 182 3.78 -13.74 -1.81
C GLY A 182 4.01 -14.37 -0.44
N GLY A 183 5.10 -14.05 0.26
CA GLY A 183 5.41 -14.62 1.58
C GLY A 183 5.90 -16.08 1.58
N ARG A 184 6.22 -16.66 0.42
CA ARG A 184 6.71 -18.05 0.30
C ARG A 184 8.22 -18.18 0.52
N SER A 185 9.00 -17.22 0.03
CA SER A 185 10.46 -17.25 0.17
C SER A 185 11.01 -15.86 0.48
N PRO A 186 11.20 -15.53 1.77
CA PRO A 186 11.87 -14.30 2.19
C PRO A 186 13.33 -14.25 1.71
N ARG A 187 14.01 -15.41 1.64
CA ARG A 187 15.40 -15.52 1.17
C ARG A 187 15.51 -15.15 -0.32
N LEU A 188 14.63 -15.67 -1.17
CA LEU A 188 14.59 -15.32 -2.59
C LEU A 188 14.26 -13.84 -2.79
N ALA A 189 13.26 -13.31 -2.06
CA ALA A 189 12.94 -11.89 -2.12
C ALA A 189 14.15 -11.00 -1.75
N ALA A 190 14.93 -11.39 -0.74
CA ALA A 190 16.14 -10.69 -0.35
C ALA A 190 17.28 -10.81 -1.38
N ALA A 191 17.44 -11.98 -2.02
CA ALA A 191 18.43 -12.18 -3.08
C ALA A 191 18.11 -11.32 -4.30
N LEU A 192 16.88 -11.38 -4.81
CA LEU A 192 16.41 -10.55 -5.92
C LEU A 192 16.55 -9.05 -5.62
N ARG A 193 16.22 -8.64 -4.39
CA ARG A 193 16.41 -7.25 -3.96
C ARG A 193 17.88 -6.81 -4.10
N ARG A 194 18.84 -7.65 -3.70
CA ARG A 194 20.28 -7.34 -3.79
C ARG A 194 20.76 -7.28 -5.25
N GLU A 195 20.30 -8.18 -6.10
CA GLU A 195 20.64 -8.14 -7.53
C GLU A 195 20.09 -6.87 -8.21
N LEU A 196 18.85 -6.50 -7.90
CA LEU A 196 18.23 -5.27 -8.42
C LEU A 196 18.94 -4.01 -7.90
N GLU A 197 19.44 -4.04 -6.67
CA GLU A 197 20.24 -2.96 -6.09
C GLU A 197 21.54 -2.74 -6.87
N GLN A 198 22.26 -3.83 -7.21
CA GLN A 198 23.46 -3.76 -8.06
C GLN A 198 23.14 -3.35 -9.51
N ALA A 199 22.00 -3.78 -10.04
CA ALA A 199 21.55 -3.37 -11.37
C ALA A 199 21.26 -1.87 -11.43
N LEU A 200 20.51 -1.34 -10.45
CA LEU A 200 20.21 0.10 -10.37
C LEU A 200 21.46 0.96 -10.21
N ALA A 201 22.47 0.49 -9.47
CA ALA A 201 23.73 1.22 -9.29
C ALA A 201 24.52 1.39 -10.61
N ARG A 202 24.28 0.54 -11.61
CA ARG A 202 24.91 0.61 -12.93
C ARG A 202 24.16 1.50 -13.92
N LEU A 203 22.91 1.87 -13.61
CA LEU A 203 22.11 2.74 -14.48
C LEU A 203 22.46 4.20 -14.21
N PRO A 204 22.54 5.04 -15.26
CA PRO A 204 22.82 6.46 -15.08
C PRO A 204 21.73 7.10 -14.23
N HIS A 205 22.12 7.81 -13.16
CA HIS A 205 21.18 8.56 -12.33
C HIS A 205 20.56 9.68 -13.18
N GLN A 206 19.25 9.60 -13.46
CA GLN A 206 18.50 10.76 -13.94
C GLN A 206 18.50 11.80 -12.82
N LYS A 207 19.20 12.91 -13.05
CA LYS A 207 19.25 14.09 -12.21
C LYS A 207 17.88 14.77 -12.15
#